data_AF-A0A2T5IYC8-F1
#
_entry.id   AF-A0A2T5IYC8-F1
#
_cell.length_a   1.000
_cell.length_b   1.000
_cell.length_c   1.000
_cell.angle_alpha   90.00
_cell.angle_beta   90.00
_cell.angle_gamma   90.00
#
_symmetry.space_group_name_H-M   'P 1'
#
loop_
_entity.id
_entity.type
_entity.pdbx_description
1 polymer ?
#
loop_
_entity_poly.entity_id
_entity_poly.type
_entity_poly.pdbx_seq_one_letter_code
_entity_poly.pdbx_strand_id
1 'polypeptide(L)'
;RVGNNLEVSIIGTSDKVVVKSWYLSTDNQVEQFKTTDGNMTLLSTDVQALVNAMASIAPPSLGQTELSSEQHSQLDVIIAASWS
;
A
#
# COMPACT_ATOMS: atom_id res chain seq x y z
N ARG A 1 -7.33 -2.43 0.82
CA ARG A 1 -8.60 -1.98 1.44
C ARG A 1 -9.22 -3.14 2.21
N VAL A 2 -9.63 -2.92 3.47
CA VAL A 2 -10.37 -3.91 4.28
C VAL A 2 -11.62 -3.24 4.84
N GLY A 3 -12.80 -3.58 4.29
CA GLY A 3 -14.04 -2.85 4.58
C GLY A 3 -13.90 -1.37 4.20
N ASN A 4 -14.01 -0.49 5.20
CA ASN A 4 -13.84 0.96 5.04
C ASN A 4 -12.47 1.49 5.50
N ASN A 5 -11.54 0.59 5.82
CA ASN A 5 -10.22 0.92 6.32
C ASN A 5 -9.15 0.75 5.24
N LEU A 6 -8.12 1.58 5.32
CA LEU A 6 -6.85 1.33 4.66
C LEU A 6 -6.01 0.43 5.57
N GLU A 7 -5.51 -0.67 5.03
CA GLU A 7 -4.56 -1.56 5.72
C GLU A 7 -3.25 -1.53 4.92
N VAL A 8 -2.16 -1.27 5.63
CA VAL A 8 -0.79 -1.27 5.11
C VAL A 8 -0.03 -2.33 5.89
N SER A 9 0.55 -3.31 5.20
CA SER A 9 1.22 -4.45 5.81
C SER A 9 2.57 -4.70 5.15
N ILE A 10 3.51 -5.26 5.91
CA ILE A 10 4.78 -5.73 5.36
C ILE A 10 4.59 -7.17 4.87
N ILE A 11 4.85 -7.39 3.59
CA ILE A 11 4.72 -8.73 2.99
C ILE A 11 5.67 -9.69 3.71
N GLY A 12 5.15 -10.84 4.12
CA GLY A 12 5.91 -11.86 4.85
C GLY A 12 6.02 -11.66 6.37
N THR A 13 5.48 -10.58 6.94
CA THR A 13 5.41 -10.40 8.40
C THR A 13 3.96 -10.23 8.88
N SER A 14 3.76 -10.21 10.20
CA SER A 14 2.46 -9.86 10.80
C SER A 14 2.30 -8.36 11.07
N ASP A 15 3.32 -7.55 10.74
CA ASP A 15 3.32 -6.13 11.01
C ASP A 15 2.38 -5.42 10.05
N LYS A 16 1.44 -4.66 10.63
CA LYS A 16 0.50 -3.88 9.86
C LYS A 16 0.03 -2.65 10.61
N VAL A 17 -0.37 -1.66 9.82
CA VAL A 17 -1.02 -0.43 10.25
C VAL A 17 -2.38 -0.36 9.61
N VAL A 18 -3.39 -0.01 10.40
CA VAL A 18 -4.77 0.17 9.93
C VAL A 18 -5.20 1.60 10.17
N VAL A 19 -5.48 2.34 9.10
CA VAL A 19 -6.12 3.64 9.16
C VAL A 19 -7.63 3.45 9.06
N LYS A 20 -8.32 3.65 10.18
CA LYS A 20 -9.76 3.41 10.29
C LYS A 20 -10.54 4.44 9.47
N SER A 21 -11.61 4.00 8.82
CA SER A 21 -12.56 4.86 8.11
C SER A 21 -11.96 5.70 6.96
N TRP A 22 -10.78 5.32 6.46
CA TRP A 22 -10.09 5.98 5.34
C TRP A 22 -10.99 6.23 4.13
N TYR A 23 -11.87 5.28 3.82
CA TYR A 23 -12.75 5.35 2.65
C TYR A 23 -14.14 5.96 2.93
N LEU A 24 -14.38 6.50 4.13
CA LEU A 24 -15.66 7.15 4.49
C LEU A 24 -15.67 8.68 4.29
N SER A 25 -14.52 9.33 4.49
CA SER A 25 -14.35 10.78 4.27
C SER A 25 -12.87 11.07 4.01
N THR A 26 -12.59 12.12 3.23
CA THR A 26 -11.23 12.66 3.09
C THR A 26 -10.66 13.16 4.42
N ASP A 27 -11.53 13.59 5.35
CA ASP A 27 -11.12 14.04 6.69
C ASP A 27 -10.55 12.90 7.56
N ASN A 28 -10.80 11.64 7.17
CA ASN A 28 -10.26 10.46 7.85
C ASN A 28 -8.94 9.98 7.23
N GLN A 29 -8.44 10.66 6.21
CA GLN A 29 -7.22 10.28 5.52
C GLN A 29 -6.02 10.97 6.17
N VAL A 30 -4.93 10.22 6.28
CA VAL A 30 -3.60 10.78 6.58
C VAL A 30 -3.06 11.36 5.28
N GLU A 31 -2.56 12.59 5.30
CA GLU A 31 -2.14 13.32 4.10
C GLU A 31 -0.85 12.76 3.49
N GLN A 32 0.06 12.26 4.33
CA GLN A 32 1.40 11.83 3.91
C GLN A 32 1.88 10.60 4.69
N PHE A 33 2.42 9.63 3.98
CA PHE A 33 3.22 8.54 4.53
C PHE A 33 4.68 8.81 4.21
N LYS A 34 5.56 8.69 5.20
CA LYS A 34 6.99 8.94 5.04
C LYS A 34 7.80 7.75 5.50
N THR A 35 8.85 7.44 4.75
CA THR A 35 9.88 6.52 5.23
C THR A 35 10.64 7.14 6.39
N THR A 36 11.24 6.30 7.24
CA THR A 36 11.93 6.75 8.47
C THR A 36 13.11 7.69 8.20
N ASP A 37 13.74 7.56 7.04
CA ASP A 37 14.82 8.44 6.57
C ASP A 37 14.31 9.74 5.92
N GLY A 38 12.99 9.86 5.73
CA GLY A 38 12.34 11.02 5.10
C GLY A 38 12.58 11.15 3.60
N ASN A 39 13.27 10.19 2.98
CA ASN A 39 13.65 10.25 1.56
C ASN A 39 12.48 9.96 0.61
N MET A 40 11.46 9.24 1.07
CA MET A 40 10.29 8.93 0.26
C MET A 40 9.02 9.36 0.98
N THR A 41 8.18 10.08 0.24
CA THR A 41 6.85 10.50 0.67
C THR A 41 5.82 9.94 -0.30
N LEU A 42 4.77 9.34 0.25
CA LEU A 42 3.56 8.95 -0.46
C LEU A 42 2.42 9.87 -0.01
N LEU A 43 1.80 10.57 -0.96
CA LEU A 43 0.64 11.42 -0.68
C LEU A 43 -0.64 10.58 -0.63
N SER A 44 -1.62 11.01 0.15
CA SER A 44 -2.94 10.37 0.23
C SER A 44 -3.62 10.22 -1.13
N THR A 45 -3.36 11.15 -2.05
CA THR A 45 -3.86 11.16 -3.42
C THR A 45 -3.36 9.98 -4.25
N ASP A 46 -2.15 9.48 -3.97
CA ASP A 46 -1.50 8.42 -4.73
C ASP A 46 -1.71 7.04 -4.09
N VAL A 47 -2.18 6.99 -2.83
CA VAL A 47 -2.54 5.75 -2.13
C VAL A 47 -3.51 4.90 -2.93
N GLN A 48 -4.48 5.51 -3.60
CA GLN A 48 -5.50 4.75 -4.34
C GLN A 48 -4.90 4.01 -5.55
N ALA A 49 -3.87 4.58 -6.20
CA ALA A 49 -3.18 3.91 -7.31
C ALA A 49 -2.51 2.63 -6.83
N LEU A 50 -1.81 2.68 -5.69
CA LEU A 50 -1.19 1.52 -5.06
C LEU A 50 -2.24 0.47 -4.63
N VAL A 51 -3.35 0.91 -4.04
CA VAL A 51 -4.43 -0.01 -3.63
C VAL A 51 -5.03 -0.73 -4.83
N ASN A 52 -5.25 -0.03 -5.94
CA ASN A 52 -5.77 -0.62 -7.18
C ASN A 52 -4.78 -1.62 -7.78
N ALA A 53 -3.48 -1.26 -7.81
CA ALA A 53 -2.42 -2.13 -8.29
C ALA A 53 -2.36 -3.44 -7.49
N MET A 54 -2.32 -3.33 -6.16
CA MET A 54 -2.29 -4.50 -5.27
C MET A 54 -3.58 -5.33 -5.33
N ALA A 55 -4.73 -4.72 -5.64
CA ALA A 55 -5.99 -5.45 -5.84
C ALA A 55 -6.04 -6.22 -7.17
N SER A 56 -5.28 -5.78 -8.18
CA SER A 56 -5.19 -6.46 -9.47
C SER A 56 -4.31 -7.71 -9.42
N ILE A 57 -3.41 -7.77 -8.44
CA ILE A 57 -2.53 -8.90 -8.20
C ILE A 57 -3.23 -9.85 -7.24
N ALA A 58 -3.35 -11.13 -7.63
CA ALA A 58 -3.88 -12.14 -6.74
C ALA A 58 -3.05 -12.17 -5.43
N PRO A 59 -3.71 -12.23 -4.25
CA PRO A 59 -2.99 -12.28 -2.99
C PRO A 59 -1.94 -13.40 -3.02
N PRO A 60 -0.70 -13.17 -2.56
CA PRO A 60 0.28 -14.24 -2.43
C PRO A 60 -0.30 -15.36 -1.56
N SER A 61 0.05 -16.60 -1.92
CA SER A 61 -0.46 -17.77 -1.19
C SER A 61 -0.05 -17.72 0.29
N LEU A 62 -0.86 -18.33 1.17
CA LEU A 62 -0.52 -18.41 2.59
C LEU A 62 0.83 -19.13 2.76
N GLY A 63 1.81 -18.45 3.36
CA GLY A 63 3.18 -18.95 3.51
C GLY A 63 4.18 -18.42 2.48
N GLN A 64 3.71 -17.71 1.45
CA GLN A 64 4.56 -16.94 0.56
C GLN A 64 4.88 -15.59 1.21
N THR A 65 6.13 -15.42 1.62
CA THR A 65 6.62 -14.23 2.32
C THR A 65 7.18 -13.16 1.39
N GLU A 66 7.19 -13.43 0.09
CA GLU A 66 7.80 -12.55 -0.92
C GLU A 66 6.94 -12.52 -2.19
N LEU A 67 6.90 -11.37 -2.86
CA LEU A 67 6.28 -11.26 -4.17
C LEU A 67 7.14 -12.00 -5.22
N SER A 68 6.51 -12.59 -6.23
CA SER A 68 7.25 -13.14 -7.37
C SER A 68 7.88 -12.02 -8.20
N SER A 69 8.89 -12.34 -9.02
CA SER A 69 9.53 -11.35 -9.90
C SER A 69 8.55 -10.68 -10.87
N GLU A 70 7.52 -11.42 -11.32
CA GLU A 70 6.45 -10.89 -12.17
C GLU A 70 5.59 -9.86 -11.42
N GLN A 71 5.21 -10.15 -10.17
CA GLN A 71 4.43 -9.25 -9.33
C GLN A 71 5.23 -7.99 -8.97
N HIS A 72 6.53 -8.14 -8.68
CA HIS A 72 7.44 -7.02 -8.49
C HIS A 72 7.47 -6.10 -9.70
N SER A 73 7.73 -6.64 -10.89
CA SER A 73 7.80 -5.87 -12.14
C SER A 73 6.54 -5.01 -12.38
N GLN A 74 5.36 -5.56 -12.08
CA GLN A 74 4.08 -4.86 -12.23
C GLN A 74 3.89 -3.74 -11.18
N LEU A 75 4.38 -3.95 -9.96
CA LEU A 75 4.25 -2.99 -8.86
C LEU A 75 5.31 -1.90 -8.88
N ASP A 76 6.53 -2.21 -9.30
CA ASP A 76 7.68 -1.31 -9.26
C ASP A 76 7.40 0.00 -10.00
N VAL A 77 6.73 -0.08 -11.16
CA VAL A 77 6.34 1.10 -11.95
C VAL A 77 5.40 2.01 -11.16
N ILE A 78 4.43 1.42 -10.46
CA ILE A 78 3.39 2.16 -9.74
C ILE A 78 3.94 2.69 -8.41
N ILE A 79 4.79 1.92 -7.74
CA ILE A 79 5.52 2.34 -6.55
C ILE A 79 6.43 3.52 -6.90
N ALA A 80 7.25 3.41 -7.94
CA ALA A 80 8.13 4.50 -8.37
C ALA A 80 7.36 5.77 -8.78
N ALA A 81 6.16 5.62 -9.35
CA ALA A 81 5.31 6.76 -9.71
C ALA A 81 4.60 7.41 -8.50
N SER A 82 4.33 6.64 -7.44
CA SER A 82 3.54 7.09 -6.28
C SER A 82 4.39 7.61 -5.12
N TRP A 83 5.67 7.23 -5.06
CA TRP A 83 6.59 7.66 -4.01
C TRP A 83 7.63 8.65 -4.57
N SER A 84 7.76 9.80 -3.92
CA SER A 84 8.69 10.88 -4.31
C SER A 84 9.62 11.29 -3.19
#